data_AF-A0A920N170-F1
#
_entry.id   AF-A0A920N170-F1
#
_cell.length_a   1.000
_cell.length_b   1.000
_cell.length_c   1.000
_cell.angle_alpha   90.00
_cell.angle_beta   90.00
_cell.angle_gamma   90.00
#
_symmetry.space_group_name_H-M   'P 1'
#
loop_
_entity.id
_entity.type
_entity.pdbx_description
1 polymer ?
#
loop_
_entity_poly.entity_id
_entity_poly.type
_entity_poly.pdbx_seq_one_letter_code
_entity_poly.pdbx_strand_id
1 'polypeptide(L)'
;MLDDTLVVMCGEMGRTPKISPISANGKNASGEKFTPGRHHWGDVFPCFLAGGGIQPGRIVGRSDAHGGVPTGEAFTPSDLAATIFHALGIRADANFYDEAGRPYHIYRGRPIEPLL
;
A
#
# COMPACT_ATOMS: atom_id res chain seq x y z
N MET A 1 2.65 14.53 -20.65
CA MET A 1 1.80 13.42 -20.15
C MET A 1 2.42 12.83 -18.90
N LEU A 2 3.55 12.10 -18.95
CA LEU A 2 4.13 11.59 -17.69
C LEU A 2 4.85 12.67 -16.86
N ASP A 3 5.30 13.76 -17.47
CA ASP A 3 5.91 14.88 -16.73
C ASP A 3 4.93 15.55 -15.75
N ASP A 4 3.64 15.50 -16.06
CA ASP A 4 2.55 16.16 -15.34
C ASP A 4 1.45 15.20 -14.85
N THR A 5 1.63 13.89 -15.04
CA THR A 5 0.68 12.85 -14.59
C THR A 5 1.41 11.81 -13.75
N LEU A 6 0.94 11.62 -12.52
CA LEU A 6 1.34 10.49 -11.68
C LEU A 6 0.41 9.29 -11.95
N VAL A 7 1.00 8.18 -12.37
CA VAL A 7 0.33 6.88 -12.45
C VAL A 7 0.66 6.08 -11.20
N VAL A 8 -0.37 5.63 -10.49
CA VAL A 8 -0.25 4.75 -9.32
C VAL A 8 -0.99 3.46 -9.59
N MET A 9 -0.29 2.34 -9.54
CA MET A 9 -0.86 1.00 -9.61
C MET A 9 -0.46 0.23 -8.35
N CYS A 10 -1.41 -0.01 -7.46
CA CYS A 10 -1.12 -0.72 -6.23
C CYS A 10 -2.27 -1.65 -5.81
N GLY A 11 -1.93 -2.71 -5.07
CA GLY A 11 -2.90 -3.51 -4.34
C GLY A 11 -3.29 -2.88 -3.00
N GLU A 12 -4.25 -3.50 -2.32
CA GLU A 12 -4.63 -3.15 -0.94
C GLU A 12 -3.90 -4.01 0.10
N MET A 13 -3.66 -5.28 -0.26
CA MET A 13 -3.06 -6.29 0.61
C MET A 13 -2.39 -7.38 -0.23
N GLY A 14 -1.44 -8.07 0.36
CA GLY A 14 -0.84 -9.28 -0.17
C GLY A 14 -1.67 -10.52 0.10
N ARG A 15 -1.03 -11.67 -0.09
CA ARG A 15 -1.59 -12.99 0.17
C ARG A 15 -0.57 -13.85 0.90
N THR A 16 -1.02 -14.74 1.79
CA THR A 16 -0.09 -15.63 2.50
C THR A 16 0.83 -16.35 1.51
N PRO A 17 2.13 -16.48 1.79
CA PRO A 17 3.06 -17.11 0.86
C PRO A 17 2.82 -18.62 0.69
N LYS A 18 1.96 -19.20 1.54
CA LYS A 18 1.56 -20.60 1.53
C LYS A 18 0.06 -20.73 1.28
N ILE A 19 -0.30 -21.81 0.57
CA ILE A 19 -1.68 -22.26 0.42
C ILE A 19 -2.05 -23.08 1.67
N SER A 20 -3.20 -22.76 2.26
CA SER A 20 -3.73 -23.44 3.44
C SER A 20 -5.25 -23.52 3.39
N PRO A 21 -5.87 -24.41 4.20
CA PRO A 21 -7.31 -24.41 4.35
C PRO A 21 -7.80 -23.04 4.82
N ILE A 22 -8.72 -22.43 4.07
CA ILE A 22 -9.31 -21.12 4.42
C ILE A 22 -10.37 -21.27 5.51
N SER A 23 -10.89 -22.49 5.71
CA SER A 23 -11.85 -22.84 6.75
C SER A 23 -11.37 -24.07 7.51
N ALA A 24 -11.52 -24.04 8.84
CA ALA A 24 -11.05 -25.11 9.75
C ALA A 24 -11.69 -26.47 9.45
N ASN A 25 -12.92 -26.49 8.96
CA ASN A 25 -13.66 -27.69 8.58
C ASN A 25 -13.71 -27.91 7.05
N GLY A 26 -12.94 -27.12 6.28
CA GLY A 26 -12.86 -27.23 4.82
C GLY A 26 -14.15 -26.90 4.09
N LYS A 27 -15.07 -26.16 4.73
CA LYS A 27 -16.36 -25.76 4.16
C LYS A 27 -16.63 -24.26 4.35
N ASN A 28 -17.35 -23.63 3.42
CA ASN A 28 -17.82 -22.25 3.60
C ASN A 28 -19.05 -22.18 4.53
N ALA A 29 -19.57 -20.96 4.74
CA ALA A 29 -20.76 -20.71 5.55
C ALA A 29 -22.01 -21.47 5.06
N SER A 30 -22.08 -21.81 3.76
CA SER A 30 -23.16 -22.59 3.15
C SER A 30 -22.95 -24.11 3.23
N GLY A 31 -21.85 -24.58 3.83
CA GLY A 31 -21.52 -26.00 3.96
C GLY A 31 -20.88 -26.63 2.72
N GLU A 32 -20.60 -25.84 1.68
CA GLU A 32 -19.93 -26.29 0.45
C GLU A 32 -18.45 -26.49 0.70
N LYS A 33 -17.84 -27.51 0.09
CA LYS A 33 -16.40 -27.74 0.19
C LYS A 33 -15.65 -26.51 -0.31
N PHE A 34 -14.74 -26.02 0.52
CA PHE A 34 -13.93 -24.86 0.22
C PHE A 34 -12.53 -25.31 -0.21
N THR A 35 -12.07 -24.83 -1.36
CA THR A 35 -10.73 -25.13 -1.87
C THR A 35 -9.67 -24.40 -1.03
N PRO A 36 -8.59 -25.07 -0.59
CA PRO A 36 -7.45 -24.40 0.03
C PRO A 36 -6.93 -23.25 -0.83
N GLY A 37 -6.54 -22.15 -0.21
CA GLY A 37 -6.13 -20.94 -0.91
C GLY A 37 -5.12 -20.13 -0.09
N ARG A 38 -4.85 -18.90 -0.53
CA ARG A 38 -4.03 -17.96 0.22
C ARG A 38 -4.93 -16.98 0.98
N HIS A 39 -4.63 -16.74 2.26
CA HIS A 39 -5.40 -15.83 3.09
C HIS A 39 -5.09 -14.37 2.75
N HIS A 40 -5.91 -13.44 3.26
CA HIS A 40 -5.58 -12.02 3.30
C HIS A 40 -4.30 -11.82 4.11
N TRP A 41 -3.41 -10.96 3.62
CA TRP A 41 -2.12 -10.75 4.23
C TRP A 41 -1.68 -9.29 4.08
N GLY A 42 -1.81 -8.51 5.16
CA GLY A 42 -1.57 -7.06 5.12
C GLY A 42 -0.10 -6.65 5.21
N ASP A 43 0.79 -7.58 5.57
CA ASP A 43 2.16 -7.23 5.95
C ASP A 43 3.00 -6.73 4.77
N VAL A 44 2.70 -7.17 3.54
CA VAL A 44 3.46 -6.77 2.34
C VAL A 44 2.61 -6.85 1.08
N PHE A 45 2.73 -5.83 0.21
CA PHE A 45 2.16 -5.80 -1.13
C PHE A 45 2.96 -4.84 -2.03
N PRO A 46 3.02 -5.08 -3.35
CA PRO A 46 3.74 -4.21 -4.27
C PRO A 46 2.90 -2.99 -4.67
N CYS A 47 3.57 -1.85 -4.87
CA CYS A 47 3.04 -0.68 -5.56
C CYS A 47 3.99 -0.27 -6.69
N PHE A 48 3.42 0.24 -7.78
CA PHE A 48 4.13 0.79 -8.93
C PHE A 48 3.73 2.25 -9.11
N LEU A 49 4.72 3.13 -9.23
CA LEU A 49 4.55 4.56 -9.45
C LEU A 49 5.35 4.98 -10.69
N ALA A 50 4.78 5.87 -11.51
CA ALA A 50 5.45 6.42 -12.68
C ALA A 50 4.95 7.82 -13.02
N GLY A 51 5.85 8.70 -13.48
CA GLY A 51 5.53 10.08 -13.83
C GLY A 51 5.32 10.98 -12.60
N GLY A 52 4.89 12.23 -12.82
CA GLY A 52 4.59 13.19 -11.76
C GLY A 52 5.78 13.50 -10.84
N GLY A 53 7.00 13.49 -11.40
CA GLY A 53 8.24 13.73 -10.66
C GLY A 53 8.86 12.50 -9.97
N ILE A 54 8.20 11.33 -10.00
CA ILE A 54 8.76 10.10 -9.42
C ILE A 54 10.01 9.65 -10.19
N GLN A 55 11.07 9.32 -9.46
CA GLN A 55 12.33 8.89 -10.06
C GLN A 55 12.18 7.52 -10.77
N PRO A 56 12.51 7.43 -12.07
CA PRO A 56 12.38 6.18 -12.83
C PRO A 56 13.43 5.13 -12.45
N GLY A 57 13.09 3.86 -12.63
CA GLY A 57 14.04 2.73 -12.47
C GLY A 57 14.41 2.39 -11.03
N ARG A 58 13.72 2.98 -10.04
CA ARG A 58 13.96 2.71 -8.61
C ARG A 58 13.18 1.48 -8.15
N ILE A 59 13.84 0.66 -7.33
CA ILE A 59 13.22 -0.40 -6.52
C ILE A 59 13.46 -0.01 -5.06
N VAL A 60 12.38 0.14 -4.30
CA VAL A 60 12.41 0.63 -2.92
C VAL A 60 11.66 -0.36 -2.03
N GLY A 61 12.26 -0.72 -0.90
CA GLY A 61 11.78 -1.78 -0.02
C GLY A 61 12.19 -3.19 -0.50
N ARG A 62 12.00 -4.17 0.39
CA ARG A 62 12.33 -5.58 0.14
C ARG A 62 11.45 -6.48 0.98
N SER A 63 10.99 -7.61 0.44
CA SER A 63 10.35 -8.67 1.23
C SER A 63 11.35 -9.73 1.65
N ASP A 64 10.96 -10.63 2.55
CA ASP A 64 11.68 -11.88 2.75
C ASP A 64 11.68 -12.75 1.49
N ALA A 65 12.45 -13.84 1.51
CA ALA A 65 12.57 -14.78 0.38
C ALA A 65 11.24 -15.48 0.01
N HIS A 66 10.22 -15.36 0.87
CA HIS A 66 8.90 -15.94 0.65
C HIS A 66 7.87 -14.91 0.17
N GLY A 67 8.19 -13.61 0.19
CA GLY A 67 7.22 -12.56 -0.10
C GLY A 67 6.14 -12.41 0.97
N GLY A 68 6.44 -12.82 2.22
CA GLY A 68 5.51 -12.82 3.34
C GLY A 68 5.59 -11.54 4.16
N VAL A 69 6.77 -11.00 4.42
CA VAL A 69 6.94 -9.83 5.29
C VAL A 69 8.01 -8.90 4.72
N PRO A 70 7.99 -7.59 5.03
CA PRO A 70 9.07 -6.69 4.68
C PRO A 70 10.35 -7.06 5.45
N THR A 71 11.50 -6.79 4.84
CA THR A 71 12.81 -6.91 5.48
C THR A 71 13.59 -5.62 5.31
N GLY A 72 14.17 -5.11 6.40
CA GLY A 72 14.83 -3.80 6.40
C GLY A 72 13.81 -2.66 6.58
N GLU A 73 14.03 -1.56 5.88
CA GLU A 73 13.12 -0.41 5.89
C GLU A 73 11.81 -0.75 5.17
N ALA A 74 10.69 -0.47 5.84
CA ALA A 74 9.35 -0.71 5.34
C ALA A 74 8.57 0.59 5.28
N PHE A 75 7.70 0.72 4.28
CA PHE A 75 6.84 1.87 4.08
C PHE A 75 5.39 1.45 4.25
N THR A 76 4.59 2.32 4.86
CA THR A 76 3.19 2.07 5.14
C THR A 76 2.29 2.65 4.02
N PRO A 77 1.01 2.26 3.95
CA PRO A 77 0.05 2.94 3.07
C PRO A 77 -0.02 4.46 3.31
N SER A 78 0.27 4.91 4.53
CA SER A 78 0.31 6.35 4.85
C SER A 78 1.50 7.06 4.22
N ASP A 79 2.65 6.39 4.04
CA ASP A 79 3.83 6.93 3.37
C ASP A 79 3.65 6.97 1.86
N LEU A 80 2.96 5.96 1.30
CA LEU A 80 2.50 5.99 -0.09
C LEU A 80 1.57 7.18 -0.35
N ALA A 81 0.56 7.38 0.51
CA ALA A 81 -0.34 8.53 0.41
C ALA A 81 0.43 9.86 0.51
N ALA A 82 1.38 9.97 1.45
CA ALA A 82 2.24 11.15 1.57
C ALA A 82 3.04 11.43 0.30
N THR A 83 3.57 10.39 -0.35
CA THR A 83 4.31 10.50 -1.63
C THR A 83 3.41 11.01 -2.76
N ILE A 84 2.18 10.48 -2.86
CA ILE A 84 1.20 10.92 -3.86
C ILE A 84 0.82 12.38 -3.63
N PHE A 85 0.54 12.76 -2.38
CA PHE A 85 0.16 14.13 -2.04
C PHE A 85 1.31 15.12 -2.20
N HIS A 86 2.55 14.69 -1.95
CA HIS A 86 3.74 15.47 -2.26
C HIS A 86 3.85 15.76 -3.77
N ALA A 87 3.68 14.75 -4.62
CA ALA A 87 3.68 14.92 -6.08
C ALA A 87 2.57 15.87 -6.58
N LEU A 88 1.44 15.93 -5.87
CA LEU A 88 0.35 16.87 -6.14
C LEU A 88 0.58 18.29 -5.58
N GLY A 89 1.70 18.53 -4.89
CA GLY A 89 2.01 19.83 -4.27
C GLY A 89 1.22 20.12 -2.97
N ILE A 90 0.61 19.10 -2.36
CA ILE A 90 -0.13 19.25 -1.10
C ILE A 90 0.85 19.24 0.07
N ARG A 91 0.80 20.29 0.89
CA ARG A 91 1.68 20.47 2.04
C ARG A 91 1.47 19.38 3.10
N ALA A 92 2.53 19.02 3.80
CA ALA A 92 2.50 18.03 4.89
C ALA A 92 1.67 18.45 6.10
N ASP A 93 1.46 19.76 6.28
CA ASP A 93 0.61 20.33 7.33
C ASP A 93 -0.81 20.65 6.85
N ALA A 94 -1.19 20.20 5.64
CA ALA A 94 -2.52 20.42 5.12
C ALA A 94 -3.58 19.70 5.96
N ASN A 95 -4.65 20.42 6.29
CA ASN A 95 -5.77 19.93 7.06
C ASN A 95 -7.08 20.15 6.30
N PHE A 96 -8.01 19.22 6.45
CA PHE A 96 -9.43 19.47 6.20
C PHE A 96 -10.15 19.70 7.53
N TYR A 97 -11.26 20.42 7.49
CA TYR A 97 -12.03 20.79 8.67
C TYR A 97 -13.42 20.15 8.58
N ASP A 98 -13.92 19.59 9.67
CA ASP A 98 -15.31 19.16 9.76
C ASP A 98 -16.26 20.34 10.02
N GLU A 99 -17.56 20.07 10.09
CA GLU A 99 -18.60 21.09 10.34
C GLU A 99 -18.44 21.80 11.70
N ALA A 100 -17.77 21.18 12.66
CA ALA A 100 -17.45 21.78 13.97
C ALA A 100 -16.12 22.55 13.96
N GLY A 101 -15.45 22.66 12.80
CA GLY A 101 -14.17 23.32 12.65
C GLY A 101 -12.98 22.53 13.21
N ARG A 102 -13.12 21.23 13.47
CA ARG A 102 -12.00 20.40 13.95
C ARG A 102 -11.06 20.07 12.78
N PRO A 103 -9.74 20.31 12.92
CA PRO A 103 -8.78 19.98 11.87
C PRO A 103 -8.45 18.49 11.84
N TYR A 104 -8.31 17.96 10.63
CA TYR A 104 -7.81 16.61 10.37
C TYR A 104 -6.72 16.68 9.31
N HIS A 105 -5.54 16.16 9.64
CA HIS A 105 -4.46 16.02 8.68
C HIS A 105 -4.90 15.19 7.47
N ILE A 106 -4.59 15.67 6.27
CA ILE A 106 -4.88 14.95 5.01
C ILE A 106 -4.13 13.61 4.98
N TYR A 107 -2.91 13.55 5.52
CA TYR A 107 -2.14 12.33 5.71
C TYR A 107 -1.21 12.45 6.93
N ARG A 108 -0.71 11.31 7.43
CA ARG A 108 0.19 11.27 8.59
C ARG A 108 1.54 10.59 8.34
N GLY A 109 1.74 10.03 7.13
CA GLY A 109 3.01 9.42 6.73
C GLY A 109 4.02 10.45 6.25
N ARG A 110 5.18 9.96 5.80
CA ARG A 110 6.23 10.78 5.18
C ARG A 110 6.42 10.34 3.72
N PRO A 111 6.70 11.27 2.79
CA PRO A 111 7.03 10.88 1.43
C PRO A 111 8.19 9.87 1.42
N ILE A 112 8.10 8.89 0.54
CA ILE A 112 9.13 7.88 0.35
C ILE A 112 10.26 8.54 -0.45
N GLU A 113 11.16 9.23 0.26
CA GLU A 113 12.29 9.98 -0.33
C GLU A 113 13.06 9.21 -1.42
N PRO A 114 13.30 7.89 -1.30
CA PRO A 114 13.98 7.15 -2.37
C PRO A 114 13.22 7.04 -3.71
N LEU A 115 11.94 7.45 -3.77
CA LEU A 115 11.12 7.50 -4.99
C LEU A 115 11.01 8.91 -5.59
N LEU A 116 11.45 9.95 -4.88
CA LEU A 116 11.37 11.35 -5.33
C LEU A 116 12.63 11.77 -6.10
#